data_AF-A0A090WTJ0-F1
#
_entry.id   AF-A0A090WTJ0-F1
#
_cell.length_a   1.000
_cell.length_b   1.000
_cell.length_c   1.000
_cell.angle_alpha   90.00
_cell.angle_beta   90.00
_cell.angle_gamma   90.00
#
_symmetry.space_group_name_H-M   'P 1'
#
loop_
_entity.id
_entity.type
_entity.pdbx_description
1 polymer ?
#
loop_
_entity_poly.entity_id
_entity_poly.type
_entity_poly.pdbx_seq_one_letter_code
_entity_poly.pdbx_strand_id
1 'polypeptide(L)'
;MEIQTTEKHYINRSGWLRASVLGANDGILSTASLIIGVAAASSTREPILLAGVAGLVAGALSMAAGEYVSVSSQTDIEKSDLAREKQELIDTPEQELTELTEIYKARGLTQETALEVAKQLTAHDALGAHARMN
;
A
#
# COMPACT_ATOMS: atom_id res chain seq x y z
N MET A 1 -2.37 17.91 -28.16
CA MET A 1 -0.94 17.63 -27.95
C MET A 1 -0.84 16.90 -26.64
N GLU A 2 -0.87 15.56 -26.67
CA GLU A 2 -0.76 14.73 -25.46
C GLU A 2 0.69 14.76 -24.99
N ILE A 3 0.91 15.30 -23.79
CA ILE A 3 2.21 15.18 -23.12
C ILE A 3 2.26 13.77 -22.54
N GLN A 4 2.86 12.86 -23.28
CA GLN A 4 3.10 11.49 -22.82
C GLN A 4 4.35 11.52 -21.94
N THR A 5 4.19 11.82 -20.65
CA THR A 5 5.26 11.63 -19.66
C THR A 5 5.50 10.13 -19.46
N THR A 6 6.41 9.56 -20.23
CA THR A 6 6.95 8.21 -19.96
C THR A 6 7.95 8.30 -18.81
N GLU A 7 7.50 8.68 -17.63
CA GLU A 7 8.30 8.47 -16.41
C GLU A 7 8.02 7.03 -15.94
N LYS A 8 9.03 6.15 -16.07
CA LYS A 8 8.99 4.84 -15.42
C LYS A 8 9.08 5.07 -13.92
N HIS A 9 7.95 5.24 -13.24
CA HIS A 9 7.92 5.30 -11.78
C HIS A 9 8.38 3.95 -11.20
N TYR A 10 9.64 3.91 -10.76
CA TYR A 10 10.25 2.74 -10.09
C TYR A 10 9.64 2.45 -8.70
N ILE A 11 8.79 3.35 -8.20
CA ILE A 11 8.23 3.35 -6.86
C ILE A 11 7.38 2.09 -6.61
N ASN A 12 6.58 1.63 -7.59
CA ASN A 12 5.78 0.41 -7.45
C ASN A 12 6.60 -0.88 -7.36
N ARG A 13 7.85 -0.91 -7.88
CA ARG A 13 8.73 -2.07 -7.72
C ARG A 13 9.36 -2.13 -6.33
N SER A 14 9.42 -1.00 -5.63
CA SER A 14 10.04 -0.90 -4.30
C SER A 14 9.28 -1.72 -3.25
N GLY A 15 7.95 -1.70 -3.29
CA GLY A 15 7.11 -2.43 -2.32
C GLY A 15 7.32 -3.95 -2.36
N TRP A 16 7.18 -4.54 -3.54
CA TRP A 16 7.39 -5.98 -3.73
C TRP A 16 8.85 -6.39 -3.49
N LEU A 17 9.82 -5.56 -3.89
CA LEU A 17 11.24 -5.82 -3.64
C LEU A 17 11.53 -5.83 -2.13
N ARG A 18 11.00 -4.85 -1.39
CA ARG A 18 11.15 -4.77 0.08
C ARG A 18 10.54 -5.99 0.76
N ALA A 19 9.32 -6.38 0.38
CA ALA A 19 8.65 -7.56 0.92
C ALA A 19 9.46 -8.84 0.61
N SER A 20 10.00 -8.96 -0.61
CA SER A 20 10.83 -10.10 -1.02
C SER A 20 12.14 -10.20 -0.25
N VAL A 21 12.83 -9.06 -0.03
CA VAL A 21 14.10 -9.02 0.71
C VAL A 21 13.90 -9.33 2.19
N LEU A 22 12.89 -8.73 2.83
CA LEU A 22 12.56 -9.02 4.23
C LEU A 22 12.13 -10.48 4.39
N GLY A 23 11.28 -10.99 3.48
CA GLY A 23 10.85 -12.38 3.51
C GLY A 23 12.01 -13.38 3.33
N ALA A 24 12.96 -13.09 2.44
CA ALA A 24 14.16 -13.91 2.28
C ALA A 24 15.04 -13.90 3.54
N ASN A 25 15.26 -12.72 4.13
CA ASN A 25 16.04 -12.58 5.37
C ASN A 25 15.40 -13.36 6.52
N ASP A 26 14.11 -13.14 6.75
CA ASP A 26 13.37 -13.80 7.83
C ASP A 26 13.26 -15.31 7.58
N GLY A 27 13.06 -15.73 6.34
CA GLY A 27 13.00 -17.14 5.95
C GLY A 27 14.31 -17.88 6.22
N ILE A 28 15.46 -17.28 5.88
CA ILE A 28 16.79 -17.86 6.16
C ILE A 28 17.02 -17.94 7.66
N LEU A 29 16.81 -16.83 8.38
CA LEU A 29 17.12 -16.75 9.80
C LEU A 29 16.23 -17.68 10.64
N SER A 30 14.92 -17.68 10.37
CA SER A 30 13.96 -18.52 11.11
C SER A 30 14.17 -20.01 10.82
N THR A 31 14.36 -20.40 9.56
CA THR A 31 14.60 -21.79 9.19
C THR A 31 15.93 -22.29 9.74
N ALA A 32 17.01 -21.51 9.63
CA ALA A 32 18.31 -21.89 10.16
C ALA A 32 18.27 -22.04 11.69
N SER A 33 17.63 -21.11 12.40
CA SER A 33 17.47 -21.17 13.86
C SER A 33 16.66 -22.39 14.28
N LEU A 34 15.58 -22.72 13.55
CA LEU A 34 14.77 -23.92 13.79
C LEU A 34 15.59 -25.19 13.58
N ILE A 35 16.30 -25.30 12.47
CA ILE A 35 17.17 -26.45 12.14
C ILE A 35 18.24 -26.63 13.21
N ILE A 36 18.92 -25.55 13.63
CA ILE A 36 19.95 -25.59 14.68
C ILE A 36 19.34 -26.05 16.02
N GLY A 37 18.17 -25.52 16.40
CA GLY A 37 17.48 -25.91 17.63
C GLY A 37 17.09 -27.39 17.65
N VAL A 38 16.53 -27.90 16.55
CA VAL A 38 16.17 -29.32 16.43
C VAL A 38 17.42 -30.20 16.37
N ALA A 39 18.48 -29.76 15.69
CA ALA A 39 19.75 -30.48 15.64
C ALA A 39 20.41 -30.61 17.01
N ALA A 40 20.32 -29.58 17.86
CA ALA A 40 20.84 -29.63 19.23
C ALA A 40 20.09 -30.63 20.13
N ALA A 41 18.83 -30.92 19.81
CA ALA A 41 17.95 -31.82 20.56
C ALA A 41 17.79 -33.22 19.94
N SER A 42 18.42 -33.49 18.80
CA SER A 42 18.24 -34.74 18.05
C SER A 42 19.54 -35.50 17.82
N SER A 43 19.48 -36.82 17.93
CA SER A 43 20.59 -37.74 17.64
C SER A 43 20.57 -38.27 16.20
N THR A 44 19.52 -37.98 15.42
CA THR A 44 19.32 -38.48 14.05
C THR A 44 18.97 -37.36 13.09
N ARG A 45 19.16 -37.59 11.78
CA ARG A 45 18.98 -36.55 10.74
C ARG A 45 17.53 -36.34 10.33
N GLU A 46 16.67 -37.35 10.48
CA GLU A 46 15.27 -37.30 10.01
C GLU A 46 14.47 -36.14 10.63
N PRO A 47 14.50 -35.91 11.96
CA PRO A 47 13.77 -34.78 12.56
C PRO A 47 14.28 -33.42 12.09
N ILE A 48 15.59 -33.31 11.81
CA ILE A 48 16.23 -32.07 11.35
C ILE A 48 15.72 -31.72 9.93
N LEU A 49 15.72 -32.69 9.03
CA LEU A 49 15.24 -32.51 7.66
C LEU A 49 13.74 -32.19 7.62
N LEU A 50 12.95 -32.93 8.42
CA LEU A 50 11.51 -32.70 8.52
C LEU A 50 11.22 -31.28 9.03
N ALA A 51 11.90 -30.84 10.09
CA ALA A 51 11.73 -29.50 10.64
C ALA A 51 12.13 -28.40 9.65
N GLY A 52 13.23 -28.59 8.92
CA GLY A 52 13.68 -27.63 7.90
C GLY A 52 12.68 -27.46 6.76
N VAL A 53 12.19 -28.57 6.18
CA VAL A 53 11.20 -28.52 5.09
C VAL A 53 9.87 -27.97 5.57
N ALA A 54 9.38 -28.45 6.72
CA ALA A 54 8.13 -27.96 7.30
C ALA A 54 8.21 -26.45 7.62
N GLY A 55 9.32 -26.00 8.21
CA GLY A 55 9.56 -24.60 8.53
C GLY A 55 9.60 -23.70 7.29
N LEU A 56 10.28 -24.12 6.22
CA LEU A 56 10.31 -23.39 4.96
C LEU A 56 8.92 -23.25 4.33
N VAL A 57 8.18 -24.36 4.25
CA VAL A 57 6.84 -24.37 3.65
C VAL A 57 5.87 -23.52 4.48
N ALA A 58 5.87 -23.70 5.80
CA ALA A 58 5.01 -22.93 6.69
C ALA A 58 5.35 -21.43 6.65
N GLY A 59 6.64 -21.09 6.66
CA GLY A 59 7.11 -19.70 6.57
C GLY A 59 6.71 -19.04 5.25
N ALA A 60 6.92 -19.71 4.12
CA ALA A 60 6.56 -19.20 2.81
C ALA A 60 5.05 -18.98 2.66
N LEU A 61 4.22 -19.94 3.12
CA LEU A 61 2.77 -19.82 3.09
C LEU A 61 2.27 -18.68 3.99
N SER A 62 2.83 -18.55 5.20
CA SER A 62 2.49 -17.48 6.13
C SER A 62 2.79 -16.10 5.55
N MET A 63 3.97 -15.91 4.95
CA MET A 63 4.35 -14.65 4.31
C MET A 63 3.47 -14.33 3.10
N ALA A 64 3.17 -15.32 2.25
CA ALA A 64 2.31 -15.13 1.09
C ALA A 64 0.87 -14.75 1.51
N ALA A 65 0.33 -15.43 2.52
CA ALA A 65 -0.99 -15.11 3.07
C ALA A 65 -1.01 -13.72 3.72
N GLY A 66 0.03 -13.36 4.48
CA GLY A 66 0.16 -12.04 5.10
C GLY A 66 0.20 -10.90 4.07
N GLU A 67 0.98 -11.05 3.00
CA GLU A 67 1.04 -10.07 1.92
C GLU A 67 -0.29 -9.95 1.17
N TYR A 68 -0.94 -11.10 0.87
CA TYR A 68 -2.26 -11.09 0.23
C TYR A 68 -3.29 -10.33 1.06
N VAL A 69 -3.38 -10.63 2.37
CA VAL A 69 -4.30 -9.95 3.29
C VAL A 69 -3.97 -8.46 3.42
N SER A 70 -2.69 -8.11 3.46
CA SER A 70 -2.23 -6.72 3.53
C SER A 70 -2.70 -5.93 2.30
N VAL A 71 -2.47 -6.46 1.09
CA VAL A 71 -2.87 -5.82 -0.17
C VAL A 71 -4.39 -5.76 -0.32
N SER A 72 -5.09 -6.83 0.04
CA SER A 72 -6.56 -6.83 -0.03
C SER A 72 -7.16 -5.82 0.95
N SER A 73 -6.62 -5.72 2.17
CA SER A 73 -7.10 -4.75 3.16
C SER A 73 -6.85 -3.31 2.73
N GLN A 74 -5.68 -3.00 2.14
CA GLN A 74 -5.42 -1.68 1.56
C GLN A 74 -6.43 -1.35 0.46
N THR A 75 -6.67 -2.30 -0.44
CA THR A 75 -7.64 -2.14 -1.53
C THR A 75 -9.06 -1.88 -1.00
N ASP A 76 -9.46 -2.57 0.07
CA ASP A 76 -10.79 -2.42 0.65
C ASP A 76 -10.94 -1.08 1.40
N ILE A 77 -9.88 -0.62 2.07
CA ILE A 77 -9.83 0.72 2.68
C ILE A 77 -9.95 1.80 1.60
N GLU A 78 -9.16 1.74 0.53
CA GLU A 78 -9.22 2.71 -0.57
C GLU A 78 -10.63 2.78 -1.19
N LYS A 79 -11.29 1.63 -1.40
CA LYS A 79 -12.67 1.60 -1.91
C LYS A 79 -13.66 2.23 -0.93
N SER A 80 -13.52 1.96 0.36
CA SER A 80 -14.36 2.53 1.40
C SER A 80 -14.20 4.05 1.46
N ASP A 81 -12.96 4.53 1.40
CA ASP A 81 -12.66 5.96 1.41
C ASP A 81 -13.23 6.65 0.17
N LEU A 82 -13.07 6.07 -1.02
CA LEU A 82 -13.68 6.60 -2.25
C LEU A 82 -15.21 6.63 -2.19
N ALA A 83 -15.84 5.63 -1.57
CA ALA A 83 -17.29 5.60 -1.41
C ALA A 83 -17.78 6.69 -0.46
N ARG A 84 -17.03 6.95 0.62
CA ARG A 84 -17.30 8.03 1.57
C ARG A 84 -17.14 9.40 0.92
N GLU A 85 -16.02 9.63 0.23
CA GLU A 85 -15.74 10.87 -0.50
C GLU A 85 -16.85 11.19 -1.52
N LYS A 86 -17.29 10.16 -2.26
CA LYS A 86 -18.40 10.32 -3.21
C LYS A 86 -19.70 10.75 -2.54
N GLN A 87 -19.94 10.29 -1.32
CA GLN A 87 -21.13 10.67 -0.55
C GLN A 87 -21.01 12.11 -0.02
N GLU A 88 -19.84 12.50 0.48
CA GLU A 88 -19.53 13.85 0.95
C GLU A 88 -19.67 14.89 -0.18
N LEU A 89 -19.20 14.56 -1.40
CA LEU A 89 -19.40 15.38 -2.60
C LEU A 89 -20.87 15.60 -2.99
N ILE A 90 -21.78 14.71 -2.58
CA ILE A 90 -23.22 14.83 -2.83
C ILE A 90 -23.89 15.61 -1.69
N ASP A 91 -23.56 15.27 -0.45
CA ASP A 91 -24.25 15.78 0.73
C ASP A 91 -23.79 17.19 1.11
N THR A 92 -22.51 17.52 0.88
CA THR A 92 -21.87 18.77 1.35
C THR A 92 -20.97 19.43 0.28
N PRO A 93 -21.44 19.66 -0.96
CA PRO A 93 -20.60 20.12 -2.07
C PRO A 93 -19.90 21.47 -1.84
N GLU A 94 -20.51 22.38 -1.07
CA GLU A 94 -19.89 23.67 -0.74
C GLU A 94 -18.73 23.53 0.26
N GLN A 95 -18.84 22.56 1.19
CA GLN A 95 -17.79 22.27 2.16
C GLN A 95 -16.60 21.62 1.45
N GLU A 96 -16.86 20.66 0.56
CA GLU A 96 -15.84 20.01 -0.26
C GLU A 96 -15.06 20.99 -1.14
N LEU A 97 -15.75 21.95 -1.79
CA LEU A 97 -15.09 23.00 -2.56
C LEU A 97 -14.19 23.88 -1.68
N THR A 98 -14.62 24.15 -0.45
CA THR A 98 -13.85 24.93 0.52
C THR A 98 -12.61 24.15 0.97
N GLU A 99 -12.76 22.86 1.29
CA GLU A 99 -11.65 21.98 1.64
C GLU A 99 -10.60 21.92 0.52
N LEU A 100 -11.04 21.68 -0.72
CA LEU A 100 -10.15 21.65 -1.88
C LEU A 100 -9.39 22.97 -2.08
N THR A 101 -10.07 24.09 -1.83
CA THR A 101 -9.47 25.43 -1.87
C THR A 101 -8.38 25.58 -0.79
N GLU A 102 -8.66 25.15 0.44
CA GLU A 102 -7.68 25.21 1.54
C GLU A 102 -6.47 24.29 1.29
N ILE A 103 -6.67 23.12 0.70
CA ILE A 103 -5.57 22.21 0.31
C ILE A 103 -4.63 22.93 -0.67
N TYR A 104 -5.15 23.58 -1.70
CA TYR A 104 -4.31 24.29 -2.67
C TYR A 104 -3.65 25.54 -2.09
N LYS A 105 -4.31 26.24 -1.16
CA LYS A 105 -3.67 27.33 -0.42
C LYS A 105 -2.50 26.83 0.41
N ALA A 106 -2.66 25.71 1.11
CA ALA A 106 -1.58 25.08 1.87
C ALA A 106 -0.41 24.65 0.98
N ARG A 107 -0.68 24.32 -0.29
CA ARG A 107 0.33 24.04 -1.33
C ARG A 107 0.96 25.29 -1.93
N GLY A 108 0.58 26.49 -1.49
CA GLY A 108 1.22 27.76 -1.83
C GLY A 108 0.46 28.62 -2.85
N LEU A 109 -0.77 28.25 -3.23
CA LEU A 109 -1.61 29.10 -4.07
C LEU A 109 -2.20 30.26 -3.26
N THR A 110 -2.43 31.40 -3.91
CA THR A 110 -3.25 32.48 -3.33
C THR A 110 -4.69 32.02 -3.18
N GLN A 111 -5.47 32.64 -2.30
CA GLN A 111 -6.89 32.33 -2.10
C GLN A 111 -7.68 32.33 -3.42
N GLU A 112 -7.48 33.35 -4.25
CA GLU A 112 -8.20 33.52 -5.51
C GLU A 112 -7.85 32.40 -6.50
N THR A 113 -6.56 32.11 -6.68
CA THR A 113 -6.12 31.05 -7.61
C THR A 113 -6.51 29.67 -7.09
N ALA A 114 -6.42 29.42 -5.78
CA ALA A 114 -6.82 28.15 -5.18
C ALA A 114 -8.31 27.88 -5.37
N LEU A 115 -9.15 28.90 -5.17
CA LEU A 115 -10.60 28.78 -5.38
C LEU A 115 -10.93 28.52 -6.86
N GLU A 116 -10.24 29.21 -7.77
CA GLU A 116 -10.43 29.02 -9.21
C GLU A 116 -10.01 27.61 -9.64
N VAL A 117 -8.87 27.13 -9.17
CA VAL A 117 -8.40 25.76 -9.41
C VAL A 117 -9.38 24.74 -8.83
N ALA A 118 -9.84 24.92 -7.60
CA ALA A 118 -10.81 24.04 -6.96
C ALA A 118 -12.09 23.94 -7.81
N LYS A 119 -12.68 25.08 -8.22
CA LYS A 119 -13.87 25.10 -9.08
C LYS A 119 -13.67 24.36 -10.40
N GLN A 120 -12.56 24.62 -11.10
CA GLN A 120 -12.29 24.01 -12.39
C GLN A 120 -12.06 22.50 -12.27
N LEU A 121 -11.36 22.05 -11.22
CA LEU A 121 -11.12 20.63 -10.99
C LEU A 121 -12.38 19.90 -10.52
N THR A 122 -13.17 20.50 -9.63
CA THR A 122 -14.47 19.96 -9.22
C THR A 122 -15.43 19.83 -10.42
N ALA A 123 -15.45 20.82 -11.31
CA ALA A 123 -16.28 20.78 -12.52
C ALA A 123 -15.84 19.70 -13.53
N HIS A 124 -14.54 19.42 -13.62
CA HIS A 124 -14.00 18.39 -14.50
C HIS A 124 -14.18 16.97 -13.93
N ASP A 125 -13.78 16.78 -12.67
CA ASP A 125 -13.77 15.48 -11.98
C ASP A 125 -13.63 15.69 -10.47
N ALA A 126 -14.75 15.95 -9.78
CA ALA A 126 -14.77 16.21 -8.35
C ALA A 126 -14.17 15.06 -7.54
N LEU A 127 -14.57 13.82 -7.82
CA LEU A 127 -14.07 12.65 -7.10
C LEU A 127 -12.57 12.46 -7.32
N GLY A 128 -12.08 12.55 -8.56
CA GLY A 128 -10.66 12.41 -8.80
C GLY A 128 -9.84 13.60 -8.33
N ALA A 129 -10.42 14.82 -8.26
CA ALA A 129 -9.76 15.95 -7.64
C ALA A 129 -9.45 15.62 -6.18
N HIS A 130 -10.44 15.19 -5.40
CA HIS A 130 -10.25 14.86 -4.00
C HIS A 130 -9.42 13.57 -3.79
N ALA A 131 -9.65 12.53 -4.60
CA ALA A 131 -8.92 11.26 -4.49
C ALA A 131 -7.42 11.34 -4.81
N ARG A 132 -6.95 12.39 -5.49
CA ARG A 132 -5.51 12.63 -5.78
C ARG A 132 -4.84 13.52 -4.73
N MET A 133 -5.57 13.98 -3.72
CA MET A 133 -5.06 14.94 -2.73
C MET A 133 -4.81 14.37 -1.35
N ASN A 134 -5.39 13.21 -1.04
CA ASN A 134 -4.94 12.29 0.02
C ASN A 134 -3.82 11.38 -0.48
#